data_AF-A0A0S8FTP0-F1
#
_entry.id   AF-A0A0S8FTP0-F1
#
_cell.length_a   1.000
_cell.length_b   1.000
_cell.length_c   1.000
_cell.angle_alpha   90.00
_cell.angle_beta   90.00
_cell.angle_gamma   90.00
#
_symmetry.space_group_name_H-M   'P 1'
#
loop_
_entity.id
_entity.type
_entity.pdbx_description
1 polymer ?
#
loop_
_entity_poly.entity_id
_entity_poly.type
_entity_poly.pdbx_seq_one_letter_code
_entity_poly.pdbx_strand_id
1 'polypeptide(L)'
;MVLADIQKKSAEERKREKRLVHLTNALSRDFFESKRLRANVQKAEAEYLTKSMLDYLFFEEKKELRELNEHHIQHFMLVHSPRRLNLTAETGKVAPEILNSFLSFLDETGHINNGEQLRDTVQANKRAFLELMPKAKKSTKATKKPTTKKPRRTRTAKRPPTEVKAGRNDPCPCGSGKKYKKCCGKSD
;
A
#
# COMPACT_ATOMS: atom_id res chain seq x y z
N MET A 1 -27.45 -32.28 13.33
CA MET A 1 -27.90 -30.87 13.26
C MET A 1 -26.72 -29.91 13.11
N VAL A 2 -25.72 -29.95 14.01
CA VAL A 2 -24.55 -29.03 14.02
C VAL A 2 -23.75 -28.96 12.71
N LEU A 3 -23.44 -30.08 12.03
CA LEU A 3 -22.65 -30.07 10.79
C LEU A 3 -23.38 -29.37 9.62
N ALA A 4 -24.70 -29.53 9.53
CA ALA A 4 -25.50 -28.89 8.48
C ALA A 4 -25.57 -27.37 8.71
N ASP A 5 -25.65 -26.92 9.97
CA ASP A 5 -25.64 -25.51 10.32
C ASP A 5 -24.28 -24.84 10.05
N ILE A 6 -23.18 -25.55 10.29
CA ILE A 6 -21.82 -25.08 9.95
C ILE A 6 -21.66 -24.94 8.43
N GLN A 7 -22.08 -25.96 7.66
CA GLN A 7 -22.03 -25.90 6.20
C GLN A 7 -22.90 -24.78 5.65
N LYS A 8 -24.11 -24.59 6.19
CA LYS A 8 -25.00 -23.49 5.78
C LYS A 8 -24.41 -22.12 6.09
N LYS A 9 -23.85 -21.91 7.28
CA LYS A 9 -23.14 -20.66 7.64
C LYS A 9 -21.98 -20.36 6.69
N SER A 10 -21.14 -21.36 6.40
CA SER A 10 -20.03 -21.19 5.47
C SER A 10 -20.47 -20.91 4.03
N ALA A 11 -21.60 -21.47 3.59
CA ALA A 11 -22.16 -21.19 2.27
C ALA A 11 -22.71 -19.76 2.17
N GLU A 12 -23.41 -19.28 3.20
CA GLU A 12 -23.91 -17.90 3.25
C GLU A 12 -22.77 -16.88 3.34
N GLU A 13 -21.72 -17.18 4.09
CA GLU A 13 -20.51 -16.34 4.16
C GLU A 13 -19.84 -16.24 2.79
N ARG A 14 -19.63 -17.36 2.08
CA ARG A 14 -19.10 -17.35 0.69
C ARG A 14 -19.97 -16.54 -0.28
N LYS A 15 -21.30 -16.58 -0.13
CA LYS A 15 -22.21 -15.75 -0.95
C LYS A 15 -22.08 -14.27 -0.60
N ARG A 16 -21.92 -13.92 0.69
CA ARG A 16 -21.66 -12.55 1.15
C ARG A 16 -20.36 -12.03 0.56
N GLU A 17 -19.26 -12.78 0.68
CA GLU A 17 -17.95 -12.38 0.14
C GLU A 17 -18.01 -12.11 -1.36
N LYS A 18 -18.64 -13.01 -2.13
CA LYS A 18 -18.82 -12.79 -3.58
C LYS A 18 -19.58 -11.50 -3.88
N ARG A 19 -20.68 -11.23 -3.16
CA ARG A 19 -21.45 -9.98 -3.32
C ARG A 19 -20.60 -8.75 -3.02
N LEU A 20 -19.79 -8.79 -1.96
CA LEU A 20 -18.92 -7.69 -1.57
C LEU A 20 -17.81 -7.45 -2.60
N VAL A 21 -17.21 -8.50 -3.16
CA VAL A 21 -16.23 -8.38 -4.25
C VAL A 21 -16.86 -7.73 -5.50
N HIS A 22 -18.09 -8.13 -5.86
CA HIS A 22 -18.80 -7.50 -6.97
C HIS A 22 -19.12 -6.04 -6.70
N LEU A 23 -19.57 -5.72 -5.48
CA LEU A 23 -19.83 -4.34 -5.05
C LEU A 23 -18.56 -3.49 -5.10
N THR A 24 -17.44 -3.96 -4.56
CA THR A 24 -16.14 -3.28 -4.60
C THR A 24 -15.72 -2.96 -6.03
N ASN A 25 -15.85 -3.93 -6.95
CA ASN A 25 -15.50 -3.71 -8.35
C ASN A 25 -16.44 -2.73 -9.05
N ALA A 26 -17.75 -2.78 -8.77
CA ALA A 26 -18.74 -1.85 -9.31
C ALA A 26 -18.46 -0.42 -8.83
N LEU A 27 -18.36 -0.20 -7.51
CA LEU A 27 -18.09 1.11 -6.92
C LEU A 27 -16.76 1.70 -7.40
N SER A 28 -15.73 0.87 -7.49
CA SER A 28 -14.44 1.29 -8.03
C SER A 28 -14.63 1.79 -9.46
N ARG A 29 -15.30 1.02 -10.33
CA ARG A 29 -15.55 1.41 -11.73
C ARG A 29 -16.34 2.72 -11.82
N ASP A 30 -17.46 2.81 -11.12
CA ASP A 30 -18.37 3.96 -11.16
C ASP A 30 -17.68 5.23 -10.65
N PHE A 31 -16.85 5.11 -9.61
CA PHE A 31 -16.03 6.21 -9.12
C PHE A 31 -15.07 6.74 -10.20
N PHE A 32 -14.41 5.87 -10.96
CA PHE A 32 -13.51 6.31 -12.04
C PHE A 32 -14.27 6.90 -13.24
N GLU A 33 -15.45 6.36 -13.57
CA GLU A 33 -16.30 6.90 -14.63
C GLU A 33 -16.83 8.31 -14.28
N SER A 34 -16.96 8.62 -12.98
CA SER A 34 -17.39 9.95 -12.52
C SER A 34 -16.36 11.08 -12.76
N LYS A 35 -15.11 10.77 -13.16
CA LYS A 35 -14.04 11.74 -13.46
C LYS A 35 -13.77 12.77 -12.34
N ARG A 36 -14.03 12.41 -11.08
CA ARG A 36 -13.80 13.27 -9.90
C ARG A 36 -12.34 13.40 -9.47
N LEU A 37 -11.46 12.59 -10.03
CA LEU A 37 -10.04 12.62 -9.73
C LEU A 37 -9.32 13.64 -10.61
N ARG A 38 -8.35 14.34 -10.03
CA ARG A 38 -7.47 15.25 -10.79
C ARG A 38 -6.61 14.47 -11.78
N ALA A 39 -6.25 15.14 -12.88
CA ALA A 39 -5.46 14.54 -13.97
C ALA A 39 -4.06 14.05 -13.56
N ASN A 40 -3.52 14.55 -12.43
CA ASN A 40 -2.22 14.14 -11.90
C ASN A 40 -2.27 12.87 -11.03
N VAL A 41 -3.47 12.38 -10.68
CA VAL A 41 -3.63 11.14 -9.90
C VAL A 41 -3.66 9.95 -10.85
N GLN A 42 -2.78 8.96 -10.63
CA GLN A 42 -2.80 7.76 -11.45
C GLN A 42 -4.01 6.90 -11.11
N LYS A 43 -4.74 6.43 -12.14
CA LYS A 43 -5.92 5.58 -11.97
C LYS A 43 -5.63 4.33 -11.13
N ALA A 44 -4.50 3.66 -11.38
CA ALA A 44 -4.10 2.45 -10.66
C ALA A 44 -3.89 2.69 -9.15
N GLU A 45 -3.33 3.84 -8.78
CA GLU A 45 -3.10 4.21 -7.39
C GLU A 45 -4.40 4.45 -6.64
N ALA A 46 -5.31 5.20 -7.27
CA ALA A 46 -6.63 5.43 -6.71
C ALA A 46 -7.44 4.14 -6.61
N GLU A 47 -7.35 3.26 -7.60
CA GLU A 47 -8.10 1.99 -7.62
C GLU A 47 -7.60 1.06 -6.52
N TYR A 48 -6.28 0.98 -6.34
CA TYR A 48 -5.71 0.23 -5.24
C TYR A 48 -6.18 0.76 -3.88
N LEU A 49 -6.18 2.08 -3.67
CA LEU A 49 -6.55 2.68 -2.39
C LEU A 49 -8.04 2.51 -2.08
N THR A 50 -8.94 2.77 -3.03
CA THR A 50 -10.39 2.66 -2.81
C THR A 50 -10.81 1.22 -2.58
N LYS A 51 -10.27 0.27 -3.37
CA LYS A 51 -10.50 -1.17 -3.12
C LYS A 51 -9.98 -1.60 -1.76
N SER A 52 -8.77 -1.18 -1.38
CA SER A 52 -8.22 -1.49 -0.06
C SER A 52 -9.07 -0.94 1.08
N MET A 53 -9.64 0.26 0.93
CA MET A 53 -10.55 0.84 1.93
C MET A 53 -11.85 0.05 2.08
N LEU A 54 -12.44 -0.37 0.95
CA LEU A 54 -13.64 -1.21 0.95
C LEU A 54 -13.36 -2.60 1.53
N ASP A 55 -12.24 -3.21 1.15
CA ASP A 55 -11.85 -4.53 1.66
C ASP A 55 -11.59 -4.50 3.17
N TYR A 56 -10.92 -3.46 3.66
CA TYR A 56 -10.78 -3.21 5.10
C TYR A 56 -12.13 -3.16 5.80
N LEU A 57 -13.07 -2.36 5.29
CA LEU A 57 -14.40 -2.23 5.91
C LEU A 57 -15.19 -3.57 5.88
N PHE A 58 -15.16 -4.26 4.74
CA PHE A 58 -16.00 -5.42 4.48
C PHE A 58 -15.50 -6.73 5.10
N PHE A 59 -14.19 -6.93 5.12
CA PHE A 59 -13.56 -8.18 5.52
C PHE A 59 -12.85 -8.08 6.87
N GLU A 60 -12.16 -6.96 7.18
CA GLU A 60 -11.53 -6.78 8.49
C GLU A 60 -12.53 -6.33 9.54
N GLU A 61 -13.24 -5.22 9.28
CA GLU A 61 -14.23 -4.67 10.22
C GLU A 61 -15.59 -5.39 10.16
N LYS A 62 -15.82 -6.19 9.10
CA LYS A 62 -17.09 -6.91 8.84
C LYS A 62 -18.32 -5.99 8.84
N LYS A 63 -18.14 -4.75 8.40
CA LYS A 63 -19.17 -3.72 8.32
C LYS A 63 -19.71 -3.56 6.90
N GLU A 64 -20.88 -2.93 6.78
CA GLU A 64 -21.39 -2.42 5.51
C GLU A 64 -21.05 -0.94 5.31
N LEU A 65 -21.18 -0.43 4.08
CA LEU A 65 -20.92 0.99 3.77
C LEU A 65 -21.74 1.94 4.64
N ARG A 66 -23.00 1.58 4.95
CA ARG A 66 -23.88 2.38 5.80
C ARG A 66 -23.43 2.49 7.25
N GLU A 67 -22.55 1.61 7.70
CA GLU A 67 -21.98 1.61 9.05
C GLU A 67 -20.61 2.32 9.09
N LEU A 68 -20.13 2.85 7.96
CA LEU A 68 -18.88 3.60 7.90
C LEU A 68 -18.97 4.85 8.80
N ASN A 69 -17.96 5.08 9.62
CA ASN A 69 -17.93 6.16 10.62
C ASN A 69 -16.49 6.72 10.73
N GLU A 70 -16.32 7.75 11.54
CA GLU A 70 -15.07 8.48 11.71
C GLU A 70 -13.95 7.57 12.24
N HIS A 71 -14.29 6.65 13.16
CA HIS A 71 -13.32 5.69 13.70
C HIS A 71 -12.75 4.78 12.60
N HIS A 72 -13.60 4.29 11.70
CA HIS A 72 -13.15 3.46 10.58
C HIS A 72 -12.18 4.22 9.67
N ILE A 73 -12.45 5.50 9.36
CA ILE A 73 -11.58 6.34 8.54
C ILE A 73 -10.25 6.61 9.24
N GLN A 74 -10.30 6.99 10.52
CA GLN A 74 -9.10 7.25 11.31
C GLN A 74 -8.22 6.00 11.43
N HIS A 75 -8.80 4.85 11.74
CA HIS A 75 -8.08 3.59 11.85
C HIS A 75 -7.52 3.15 10.49
N PHE A 76 -8.30 3.31 9.40
CA PHE A 76 -7.81 3.02 8.06
C PHE A 76 -6.57 3.86 7.72
N MET A 77 -6.62 5.18 7.96
CA MET A 77 -5.52 6.08 7.66
C MET A 77 -4.30 5.83 8.57
N LEU A 78 -4.49 5.80 9.88
CA LEU A 78 -3.34 5.86 10.81
C LEU A 78 -2.77 4.49 11.18
N VAL A 79 -3.53 3.41 10.97
CA VAL A 79 -3.13 2.06 11.41
C VAL A 79 -3.09 1.07 10.26
N HIS A 80 -4.19 0.87 9.55
CA HIS A 80 -4.28 -0.15 8.51
C HIS A 80 -3.40 0.21 7.31
N SER A 81 -3.59 1.38 6.71
CA SER A 81 -2.90 1.82 5.50
C SER A 81 -1.36 1.80 5.63
N PRO A 82 -0.73 2.37 6.68
CA PRO A 82 0.73 2.39 6.81
C PRO A 82 1.35 1.02 7.11
N ARG A 83 0.59 0.07 7.66
CA ARG A 83 1.09 -1.25 8.09
C ARG A 83 0.79 -2.37 7.11
N ARG A 84 -0.34 -2.28 6.39
CA ARG A 84 -0.84 -3.35 5.52
C ARG A 84 -0.70 -3.03 4.04
N LEU A 85 -0.71 -1.74 3.67
CA LEU A 85 -0.64 -1.34 2.27
C LEU A 85 0.79 -0.96 1.87
N ASN A 86 1.17 -1.35 0.66
CA ASN A 86 2.48 -1.01 0.09
C ASN A 86 2.38 0.31 -0.69
N LEU A 87 2.07 1.41 0.01
CA LEU A 87 1.94 2.73 -0.62
C LEU A 87 3.30 3.31 -0.98
N THR A 88 3.44 3.79 -2.22
CA THR A 88 4.63 4.55 -2.62
C THR A 88 4.60 5.95 -2.00
N ALA A 89 5.76 6.63 -2.01
CA ALA A 89 5.84 8.01 -1.52
C ALA A 89 4.93 8.98 -2.28
N GLU A 90 4.64 8.73 -3.57
CA GLU A 90 3.74 9.57 -4.35
C GLU A 90 2.28 9.24 -4.03
N THR A 91 1.93 7.95 -4.03
CA THR A 91 0.59 7.48 -3.64
C THR A 91 0.20 7.96 -2.24
N GLY A 92 1.12 7.88 -1.26
CA GLY A 92 0.88 8.32 0.10
C GLY A 92 0.60 9.83 0.21
N LYS A 93 1.17 10.67 -0.67
CA LYS A 93 0.88 12.11 -0.68
C LYS A 93 -0.53 12.41 -1.17
N VAL A 94 -0.99 11.68 -2.19
CA VAL A 94 -2.30 11.91 -2.83
C VAL A 94 -3.43 11.11 -2.18
N ALA A 95 -3.13 10.13 -1.32
CA ALA A 95 -4.11 9.26 -0.68
C ALA A 95 -5.24 10.01 0.06
N PRO A 96 -4.98 11.06 0.88
CA PRO A 96 -6.07 11.82 1.51
C PRO A 96 -7.00 12.51 0.51
N GLU A 97 -6.46 12.97 -0.62
CA GLU A 97 -7.27 13.58 -1.69
C GLU A 97 -8.16 12.55 -2.38
N ILE A 98 -7.62 11.37 -2.68
CA ILE A 98 -8.38 10.25 -3.25
C ILE A 98 -9.50 9.83 -2.30
N LEU A 99 -9.21 9.68 -1.00
CA LEU A 99 -10.21 9.33 0.01
C LEU A 99 -11.33 10.37 0.08
N ASN A 100 -11.00 11.66 0.07
CA ASN A 100 -12.02 12.72 0.06
C ASN A 100 -12.91 12.66 -1.19
N SER A 101 -12.32 12.50 -2.38
CA SER A 101 -13.09 12.35 -3.62
C SER A 101 -13.97 11.10 -3.59
N PHE A 102 -13.47 9.99 -3.05
CA PHE A 102 -14.22 8.74 -2.97
C PHE A 102 -15.38 8.83 -1.97
N LEU A 103 -15.16 9.43 -0.80
CA LEU A 103 -16.22 9.64 0.18
C LEU A 103 -17.30 10.59 -0.35
N SER A 104 -16.94 11.66 -1.07
CA SER A 104 -17.91 12.52 -1.76
C SER A 104 -18.74 11.73 -2.77
N PHE A 105 -18.11 10.84 -3.53
CA PHE A 105 -18.80 9.98 -4.49
C PHE A 105 -19.79 9.04 -3.78
N LEU A 106 -19.38 8.39 -2.69
CA LEU A 106 -20.25 7.49 -1.93
C LEU A 106 -21.45 8.22 -1.30
N ASP A 107 -21.25 9.47 -0.87
CA ASP A 107 -22.29 10.31 -0.29
C ASP A 107 -23.32 10.71 -1.36
N GLU A 108 -22.85 11.21 -2.50
CA GLU A 108 -23.70 11.65 -3.61
C GLU A 108 -24.46 10.50 -4.29
N THR A 109 -23.92 9.28 -4.24
CA THR A 109 -24.59 8.07 -4.74
C THR A 109 -25.49 7.40 -3.69
N GLY A 110 -25.54 7.93 -2.46
CA GLY A 110 -26.40 7.45 -1.38
C GLY A 110 -25.94 6.14 -0.73
N HIS A 111 -24.65 5.78 -0.87
CA HIS A 111 -24.08 4.61 -0.19
C HIS A 111 -23.75 4.88 1.27
N ILE A 112 -23.49 6.14 1.62
CA ILE A 112 -23.28 6.63 2.98
C ILE A 112 -24.19 7.83 3.24
N ASN A 113 -24.35 8.21 4.50
CA ASN A 113 -25.19 9.34 4.93
C ASN A 113 -24.43 10.38 5.77
N ASN A 114 -23.15 10.15 6.03
CA ASN A 114 -22.28 10.96 6.88
C ASN A 114 -21.03 11.45 6.12
N GLY A 115 -21.12 11.63 4.79
CA GLY A 115 -19.96 11.93 3.95
C GLY A 115 -19.20 13.20 4.32
N GLU A 116 -19.87 14.23 4.83
CA GLU A 116 -19.22 15.44 5.37
C GLU A 116 -18.32 15.12 6.58
N GLN A 117 -18.86 14.47 7.61
CA GLN A 117 -18.13 14.08 8.83
C GLN A 117 -16.91 13.20 8.52
N LEU A 118 -17.06 12.26 7.58
CA LEU A 118 -15.96 11.39 7.17
C LEU A 118 -14.85 12.16 6.45
N ARG A 119 -15.19 13.11 5.57
CA ARG A 119 -14.20 13.95 4.87
C ARG A 119 -13.48 14.89 5.83
N ASP A 120 -14.18 15.44 6.82
CA ASP A 120 -13.57 16.23 7.90
C ASP A 120 -12.58 15.39 8.69
N THR A 121 -12.93 14.13 8.97
CA THR A 121 -12.03 13.18 9.63
C THR A 121 -10.78 12.90 8.79
N VAL A 122 -10.91 12.72 7.47
CA VAL A 122 -9.74 12.57 6.57
C VAL A 122 -8.85 13.81 6.65
N GLN A 123 -9.43 15.00 6.60
CA GLN A 123 -8.69 16.26 6.61
C GLN A 123 -8.00 16.49 7.95
N ALA A 124 -8.66 16.21 9.08
CA ALA A 124 -8.10 16.30 10.42
C ALA A 124 -6.89 15.37 10.61
N ASN A 125 -6.96 14.15 10.04
CA ASN A 125 -5.90 13.15 10.17
C ASN A 125 -4.84 13.23 9.06
N LYS A 126 -5.03 14.09 8.05
CA LYS A 126 -4.13 14.23 6.89
C LYS A 126 -2.67 14.44 7.28
N ARG A 127 -2.40 15.31 8.25
CA ARG A 127 -1.03 15.62 8.68
C ARG A 127 -0.37 14.40 9.32
N ALA A 128 -1.04 13.78 10.29
CA ALA A 128 -0.54 12.59 10.97
C ALA A 128 -0.30 11.45 9.98
N PHE A 129 -1.21 11.26 9.01
CA PHE A 129 -1.05 10.29 7.94
C PHE A 129 0.24 10.50 7.12
N LEU A 130 0.48 11.73 6.66
CA LEU A 130 1.65 12.06 5.85
C LEU A 130 2.97 11.88 6.61
N GLU A 131 2.97 12.04 7.94
CA GLU A 131 4.15 11.79 8.78
C GLU A 131 4.49 10.29 8.86
N LEU A 132 3.50 9.41 8.70
CA LEU A 132 3.67 7.95 8.69
C LEU A 132 4.06 7.40 7.31
N MET A 133 3.85 8.16 6.24
CA MET A 133 4.15 7.71 4.87
C MET A 133 5.65 7.73 4.55
N PRO A 134 6.13 6.80 3.69
CA PRO A 134 7.54 6.78 3.28
C PRO A 134 7.89 8.07 2.55
N LYS A 135 8.89 8.80 3.06
CA LYS A 135 9.38 10.02 2.40
C LYS A 135 10.14 9.64 1.13
N ALA A 136 9.82 10.30 0.01
CA ALA A 136 10.60 10.19 -1.20
C ALA A 136 12.06 10.54 -0.88
N LYS A 137 13.00 9.60 -1.12
CA LYS A 137 14.42 9.89 -0.98
C LYS A 137 14.74 11.05 -1.91
N LYS A 138 15.10 12.21 -1.36
CA LYS A 138 15.64 13.32 -2.15
C LYS A 138 16.84 12.76 -2.92
N SER A 139 16.72 12.66 -4.23
CA SER A 139 17.88 12.46 -5.09
C SER A 139 18.80 13.66 -4.87
N THR A 140 19.83 13.49 -4.04
CA THR A 140 20.95 14.43 -4.00
C THR A 140 21.61 14.36 -5.37
N LYS A 141 21.27 15.33 -6.20
CA LYS A 141 21.90 15.61 -7.48
C LYS A 141 23.36 16.00 -7.23
N ALA A 142 24.24 15.01 -7.07
CA ALA A 142 25.69 15.18 -7.15
C ALA A 142 26.13 14.88 -8.57
N THR A 143 26.04 15.91 -9.41
CA THR A 143 26.70 15.99 -10.70
C THR A 143 28.22 15.93 -10.47
N LYS A 144 28.86 14.78 -10.74
CA LYS A 144 30.28 14.77 -11.12
C LYS A 144 30.44 14.07 -12.46
N LYS A 145 30.40 14.91 -13.50
CA LYS A 145 30.85 14.64 -14.86
C LYS A 145 32.33 14.20 -14.80
N PRO A 146 32.73 13.01 -15.29
CA PRO A 146 34.14 12.70 -15.48
C PRO A 146 34.58 13.32 -16.81
N THR A 147 35.33 14.41 -16.73
CA THR A 147 36.13 14.91 -17.84
C THR A 147 37.29 13.96 -18.11
N THR A 148 37.52 13.74 -19.39
CA THR A 148 38.54 12.93 -20.04
C THR A 148 39.96 13.15 -19.52
N LYS A 149 40.73 12.05 -19.40
CA LYS A 149 42.13 11.92 -19.84
C LYS A 149 42.61 10.46 -19.70
N LYS A 150 42.79 9.78 -20.84
CA LYS A 150 43.70 8.62 -21.03
C LYS A 150 45.16 9.11 -20.82
N PRO A 151 46.16 8.29 -20.45
CA PRO A 151 46.51 6.97 -21.01
C PRO A 151 46.80 5.93 -19.88
N ARG A 152 47.23 4.67 -20.01
CA ARG A 152 47.99 3.87 -20.98
C ARG A 152 47.74 2.38 -20.63
N ARG A 153 47.83 1.49 -21.62
CA ARG A 153 47.62 0.04 -21.53
C ARG A 153 48.63 -0.69 -20.61
N THR A 154 48.16 -1.68 -19.86
CA THR A 154 48.80 -3.01 -19.70
C THR A 154 47.73 -4.08 -19.41
N ARG A 155 47.95 -5.26 -20.01
CA ARG A 155 47.09 -6.46 -20.05
C ARG A 155 47.09 -7.19 -18.70
N THR A 156 45.94 -7.73 -18.24
CA THR A 156 45.69 -9.18 -17.98
C THR A 156 44.33 -9.48 -17.27
N ALA A 157 43.61 -10.46 -17.86
CA ALA A 157 42.74 -11.50 -17.29
C ALA A 157 41.73 -11.28 -16.10
N LYS A 158 40.45 -11.56 -16.42
CA LYS A 158 39.40 -12.34 -15.71
C LYS A 158 38.89 -11.96 -14.27
N ARG A 159 37.55 -11.79 -14.24
CA ARG A 159 36.52 -12.13 -13.21
C ARG A 159 36.05 -11.05 -12.18
N PRO A 160 34.78 -11.16 -11.70
CA PRO A 160 33.90 -10.02 -11.34
C PRO A 160 34.02 -9.58 -9.87
N PRO A 161 33.46 -8.41 -9.48
CA PRO A 161 33.77 -7.76 -8.22
C PRO A 161 33.06 -8.39 -7.00
N THR A 162 33.88 -8.77 -6.02
CA THR A 162 33.57 -8.89 -4.59
C THR A 162 33.28 -7.51 -3.99
N GLU A 163 32.67 -7.29 -2.83
CA GLU A 163 31.88 -8.06 -1.86
C GLU A 163 31.31 -6.96 -0.93
N VAL A 164 30.00 -6.97 -0.67
CA VAL A 164 29.42 -6.19 0.42
C VAL A 164 29.88 -6.86 1.72
N LYS A 165 30.68 -6.17 2.53
CA LYS A 165 31.16 -6.67 3.84
C LYS A 165 29.97 -6.83 4.80
N ALA A 166 29.29 -7.97 4.73
CA ALA A 166 28.31 -8.38 5.75
C ALA A 166 29.06 -8.70 7.05
N GLY A 167 28.54 -8.24 8.19
CA GLY A 167 29.13 -8.53 9.50
C GLY A 167 29.09 -10.03 9.79
N ARG A 168 30.10 -10.55 10.50
CA ARG A 168 30.29 -12.00 10.75
C ARG A 168 29.05 -12.67 11.41
N ASN A 169 28.23 -11.91 12.14
CA ASN A 169 26.99 -12.40 12.76
C ASN A 169 25.70 -12.12 11.97
N ASP A 170 25.75 -11.39 10.87
CA ASP A 170 24.57 -11.03 10.07
C ASP A 170 23.99 -12.24 9.33
N PRO A 171 22.70 -12.22 8.94
CA PRO A 171 22.13 -13.22 8.04
C PRO A 171 22.93 -13.29 6.72
N CYS A 172 23.20 -14.51 6.26
CA CYS A 172 24.09 -14.74 5.13
C CYS A 172 23.40 -14.36 3.80
N PRO A 173 24.05 -13.55 2.93
CA PRO A 173 23.43 -13.04 1.71
C PRO A 173 23.18 -14.10 0.63
N CYS A 174 23.58 -15.36 0.84
CA CYS A 174 23.30 -16.48 -0.06
C CYS A 174 21.89 -17.07 0.10
N GLY A 175 21.04 -16.51 0.97
CA GLY A 175 19.66 -16.95 1.14
C GLY A 175 19.47 -18.22 1.98
N SER A 176 20.52 -18.71 2.65
CA SER A 176 20.46 -19.95 3.44
C SER A 176 19.74 -19.85 4.79
N GLY A 177 19.36 -18.63 5.21
CA GLY A 177 18.79 -18.37 6.54
C GLY A 177 19.77 -18.48 7.72
N LYS A 178 21.05 -18.80 7.48
CA LYS A 178 22.10 -18.95 8.51
C LYS A 178 22.90 -17.66 8.70
N LYS A 179 23.55 -17.47 9.85
CA LYS A 179 24.50 -16.34 10.06
C LYS A 179 25.74 -16.48 9.15
N TYR A 180 26.32 -15.38 8.68
CA TYR A 180 27.44 -15.33 7.73
C TYR A 180 28.60 -16.23 8.18
N LYS A 181 29.05 -16.14 9.44
CA LYS A 181 30.11 -17.00 10.01
C LYS A 181 29.82 -18.50 10.02
N LYS A 182 28.56 -18.90 9.93
CA LYS A 182 28.13 -20.31 9.91
C LYS A 182 27.81 -20.79 8.49
N CYS A 183 27.96 -19.95 7.48
CA CYS A 183 27.60 -20.23 6.09
C CYS A 183 28.75 -19.84 5.13
N CYS A 184 28.69 -18.65 4.50
CA CYS A 184 29.71 -18.24 3.54
C CYS A 184 31.01 -17.72 4.17
N GLY A 185 31.00 -17.35 5.45
CA GLY A 185 32.16 -16.87 6.22
C GLY A 185 32.75 -17.92 7.18
N LYS A 186 32.51 -19.20 6.89
CA LYS A 186 33.07 -20.32 7.63
C LYS A 186 34.47 -20.59 7.08
N SER A 187 35.49 -20.18 7.82
CA SER A 187 36.87 -20.60 7.59
C SER A 187 37.24 -21.44 8.81
N ASP A 188 37.52 -22.72 8.58
CA ASP A 188 38.20 -23.57 9.58
C ASP A 188 39.56 -22.96 9.94
#